data_AF-A0A957KJN5-F1
#
_entry.id   AF-A0A957KJN5-F1
#
_cell.length_a   1.000
_cell.length_b   1.000
_cell.length_c   1.000
_cell.angle_alpha   90.00
_cell.angle_beta   90.00
_cell.angle_gamma   90.00
#
_symmetry.space_group_name_H-M   'P 1'
#
loop_
_entity.id
_entity.type
_entity.pdbx_description
1 polymer ?
#
loop_
_entity_poly.entity_id
_entity_poly.type
_entity_poly.pdbx_seq_one_letter_code
_entity_poly.pdbx_strand_id
1 'polypeptide(L)'
;GNGGIGGVVAFGVTEGIMLVAGHWLLPRGSLSKANAWVAVRALVAGILMVAAVWMVREWFVFFQIAVGALVYLGVILLLRVIPAEDMAIGREYGLLALAKVRGRLARPARQL
;
A
#
# COMPACT_ATOMS: atom_id res chain seq x y z
N GLY A 1 12.96 -0.78 -29.90
CA GLY A 1 11.79 -0.91 -29.02
C GLY A 1 12.02 -0.11 -27.76
N ASN A 2 11.20 0.91 -27.52
CA ASN A 2 11.26 1.79 -26.33
C ASN A 2 9.85 2.16 -25.81
N GLY A 3 8.79 1.54 -26.37
CA GLY A 3 7.40 1.85 -26.00
C GLY A 3 7.06 1.55 -24.54
N GLY A 4 7.71 0.55 -23.92
CA GLY A 4 7.54 0.25 -22.50
C GLY A 4 8.10 1.34 -21.58
N ILE A 5 9.27 1.89 -21.90
CA ILE A 5 9.86 3.00 -21.14
C ILE A 5 9.00 4.26 -21.31
N GLY A 6 8.57 4.55 -22.54
CA GLY A 6 7.65 5.65 -22.81
C GLY A 6 6.32 5.52 -22.07
N GLY A 7 5.79 4.30 -21.97
CA GLY A 7 4.57 3.99 -21.23
C GLY A 7 4.71 4.21 -19.73
N VAL A 8 5.78 3.72 -19.10
CA VAL A 8 6.02 3.92 -17.65
C VAL A 8 6.24 5.40 -17.32
N VAL A 9 6.96 6.13 -18.16
CA VAL A 9 7.17 7.57 -17.98
C VAL A 9 5.85 8.34 -18.14
N ALA A 10 5.09 8.07 -19.20
CA ALA A 10 3.79 8.73 -19.42
C ALA A 10 2.79 8.41 -18.31
N PHE A 11 2.78 7.18 -17.79
CA PHE A 11 1.97 6.78 -16.65
C PHE A 11 2.37 7.57 -15.39
N GLY A 12 3.66 7.61 -15.05
CA GLY A 12 4.14 8.36 -13.89
C GLY A 12 3.84 9.86 -13.99
N VAL A 13 3.96 10.45 -15.18
CA VAL A 13 3.59 11.85 -15.43
C VAL A 13 2.09 12.06 -15.23
N THR A 14 1.27 11.17 -15.79
CA THR A 14 -0.19 11.27 -15.71
C THR A 14 -0.69 11.13 -14.28
N GLU A 15 -0.20 10.13 -13.54
CA GLU A 15 -0.53 9.96 -12.12
C GLU A 15 -0.06 11.16 -11.28
N GLY A 16 1.13 11.70 -11.57
CA GLY A 16 1.63 12.90 -10.92
C GLY A 16 0.72 14.12 -11.13
N ILE A 17 0.26 14.35 -12.36
CA ILE A 17 -0.68 15.44 -12.70
C ILE A 17 -2.01 15.22 -11.97
N MET A 18 -2.56 14.01 -11.99
CA MET A 18 -3.83 13.70 -11.31
C MET A 18 -3.72 13.89 -9.80
N LEU A 19 -2.60 13.51 -9.19
CA LEU A 19 -2.34 13.70 -7.76
C LEU A 19 -2.31 15.19 -7.41
N VAL A 20 -1.60 16.01 -8.20
CA VAL A 20 -1.51 17.47 -7.97
C VAL A 20 -2.85 18.15 -8.23
N ALA A 21 -3.55 17.80 -9.30
CA ALA A 21 -4.86 18.35 -9.63
C ALA A 21 -5.91 17.98 -8.57
N GLY A 22 -5.93 16.71 -8.13
CA GLY A 22 -6.80 16.25 -7.04
C GLY A 22 -6.50 16.99 -5.74
N HIS A 23 -5.23 17.24 -5.44
CA HIS A 23 -4.82 18.05 -4.30
C HIS A 23 -5.32 19.50 -4.38
N TRP A 24 -5.22 20.14 -5.55
CA TRP A 24 -5.72 21.50 -5.76
C TRP A 24 -7.25 21.62 -5.67
N LEU A 25 -7.97 20.56 -6.03
CA LEU A 25 -9.43 20.53 -5.94
C LEU A 25 -9.94 20.33 -4.51
N LEU A 26 -9.12 19.79 -3.61
CA LEU A 26 -9.48 19.60 -2.20
C LEU A 26 -9.63 20.94 -1.47
N PRO A 27 -10.67 21.10 -0.62
CA PRO A 27 -10.89 22.33 0.12
C PRO A 27 -9.71 22.65 1.04
N ARG A 28 -9.37 23.95 1.10
CA ARG A 28 -8.29 24.48 1.95
C ARG A 28 -8.54 24.10 3.40
N GLY A 29 -7.68 23.26 3.95
CA GLY A 29 -7.83 22.68 5.31
C GLY A 29 -7.72 21.15 5.34
N SER A 30 -7.83 20.47 4.20
CA SER A 30 -7.63 19.01 4.12
C SER A 30 -6.19 18.56 4.36
N LEU A 31 -5.20 19.46 4.20
CA LEU A 31 -3.81 19.19 4.60
C LEU A 31 -3.51 19.82 5.95
N SER A 32 -3.73 19.03 6.98
CA SER A 32 -3.12 19.28 8.29
C SER A 32 -1.62 18.94 8.25
N LYS A 33 -0.83 19.57 9.13
CA LYS A 33 0.57 19.18 9.40
C LYS A 33 0.68 17.69 9.74
N ALA A 34 -0.36 17.11 10.34
CA ALA A 34 -0.44 15.68 10.61
C ALA A 34 -0.40 14.84 9.32
N ASN A 35 -1.15 15.24 8.28
CA ASN A 35 -1.20 14.54 6.99
C ASN A 35 0.11 14.66 6.23
N ALA A 36 0.76 15.83 6.28
CA ALA A 36 2.09 16.02 5.72
C ALA A 36 3.14 15.12 6.40
N TRP A 37 3.06 14.99 7.73
CA TRP A 37 3.95 14.11 8.47
C TRP A 37 3.73 12.63 8.17
N VAL A 38 2.47 12.22 8.01
CA VAL A 38 2.09 10.88 7.53
C VAL A 38 2.66 10.61 6.14
N ALA A 39 2.54 11.57 5.21
CA ALA A 39 3.10 11.45 3.86
C ALA A 39 4.62 11.28 3.87
N VAL A 40 5.34 12.03 4.70
CA VAL A 40 6.81 11.88 4.86
C VAL A 40 7.17 10.50 5.39
N ARG A 41 6.47 9.99 6.41
CA ARG A 41 6.72 8.64 6.94
C ARG A 41 6.42 7.55 5.90
N ALA A 42 5.36 7.71 5.12
CA ALA A 42 5.03 6.81 4.02
C ALA A 42 6.11 6.80 2.94
N LEU A 43 6.65 7.98 2.58
CA LEU A 43 7.80 8.09 1.66
C LEU A 43 9.04 7.38 2.21
N VAL A 44 9.36 7.58 3.49
CA VAL A 44 10.48 6.87 4.14
C VAL A 44 10.27 5.35 4.10
N ALA A 45 9.06 4.86 4.37
CA ALA A 45 8.73 3.44 4.26
C ALA A 45 8.93 2.91 2.82
N GLY A 46 8.50 3.67 1.81
CA GLY A 46 8.71 3.34 0.41
C GLY A 46 10.20 3.30 0.03
N ILE A 47 11.00 4.26 0.48
CA ILE A 47 12.45 4.30 0.23
C ILE A 47 13.14 3.08 0.87
N LEU A 48 12.80 2.75 2.12
CA LEU A 48 13.35 1.58 2.81
C LEU A 48 12.94 0.27 2.13
N MET A 49 11.71 0.19 1.63
CA MET A 49 11.25 -0.94 0.82
C MET A 49 12.09 -1.08 -0.45
N VAL A 50 12.29 0.01 -1.21
CA VAL A 50 13.12 -0.01 -2.42
C VAL A 50 14.55 -0.44 -2.10
N ALA A 51 15.14 0.09 -1.03
CA ALA A 51 16.48 -0.30 -0.59
C ALA A 51 16.58 -1.79 -0.25
N ALA A 52 15.59 -2.35 0.46
CA ALA A 52 15.57 -3.77 0.80
C ALA A 52 15.39 -4.67 -0.43
N VAL A 53 14.44 -4.33 -1.32
CA VAL A 53 14.21 -5.06 -2.57
C VAL A 53 15.43 -5.01 -3.47
N TRP A 54 16.14 -3.88 -3.49
CA TRP A 54 17.37 -3.72 -4.26
C TRP A 54 18.46 -4.71 -3.85
N MET A 55 18.57 -5.04 -2.56
CA MET A 55 19.54 -6.04 -2.07
C MET A 55 19.24 -7.46 -2.53
N VAL A 56 17.96 -7.78 -2.76
CA VAL A 56 17.50 -9.12 -3.17
C VAL A 56 17.11 -9.17 -4.66
N ARG A 57 17.50 -8.15 -5.45
CA ARG A 57 17.10 -7.98 -6.86
C ARG A 57 17.52 -9.13 -7.78
N GLU A 58 18.55 -9.87 -7.40
CA GLU A 58 19.09 -10.99 -8.19
C GLU A 58 18.32 -12.29 -7.96
N TRP A 59 17.42 -12.29 -6.96
CA TRP A 59 16.62 -13.46 -6.60
C TRP A 59 15.34 -13.50 -7.43
N PHE A 60 14.63 -14.63 -7.36
CA PHE A 60 13.37 -14.82 -8.07
C PHE A 60 12.35 -13.73 -7.71
N VAL A 61 11.60 -13.23 -8.71
CA VAL A 61 10.68 -12.07 -8.58
C VAL A 61 9.69 -12.21 -7.42
N PHE A 62 9.17 -13.41 -7.17
CA PHE A 62 8.24 -13.63 -6.05
C PHE A 62 8.87 -13.34 -4.67
N PHE A 63 10.17 -13.61 -4.52
CA PHE A 63 10.88 -13.30 -3.28
C PHE A 63 11.03 -11.79 -3.10
N GLN A 64 11.31 -11.05 -4.17
CA GLN A 64 11.37 -9.58 -4.15
C GLN A 64 10.03 -8.95 -3.74
N ILE A 65 8.92 -9.48 -4.28
CA ILE A 65 7.57 -9.04 -3.92
C ILE A 65 7.31 -9.31 -2.43
N ALA A 66 7.64 -10.51 -1.94
CA ALA A 66 7.45 -10.87 -0.54
C ALA A 66 8.27 -9.98 0.41
N VAL A 67 9.56 -9.74 0.10
CA VAL A 67 10.43 -8.86 0.88
C VAL A 67 9.91 -7.42 0.86
N GLY A 68 9.55 -6.89 -0.31
CA GLY A 68 9.00 -5.54 -0.42
C GLY A 68 7.74 -5.35 0.41
N ALA A 69 6.79 -6.29 0.31
CA ALA A 69 5.56 -6.27 1.09
C ALA A 69 5.83 -6.31 2.60
N LEU A 70 6.70 -7.22 3.05
CA LEU A 70 7.05 -7.36 4.47
C LEU A 70 7.74 -6.12 5.02
N VAL A 71 8.70 -5.56 4.28
CA VAL A 71 9.44 -4.36 4.70
C VAL A 71 8.52 -3.15 4.74
N TYR A 72 7.72 -2.93 3.71
CA TYR A 72 6.80 -1.79 3.67
C TYR A 72 5.78 -1.85 4.81
N LEU A 73 5.12 -3.01 4.98
CA LEU A 73 4.16 -3.21 6.08
C LEU A 73 4.84 -3.08 7.44
N GLY A 74 5.99 -3.71 7.62
CA GLY A 74 6.76 -3.65 8.87
C GLY A 74 7.14 -2.22 9.24
N VAL A 75 7.66 -1.44 8.28
CA VAL A 75 8.05 -0.05 8.51
C VAL A 75 6.84 0.86 8.75
N ILE A 76 5.74 0.68 8.01
CA ILE A 76 4.51 1.46 8.24
C ILE A 76 3.94 1.23 9.64
N LEU A 77 3.92 -0.04 10.09
CA LEU A 77 3.47 -0.40 11.42
C LEU A 77 4.42 0.14 12.50
N LEU A 78 5.74 0.05 12.27
CA LEU A 78 6.76 0.55 13.18
C LEU A 78 6.71 2.08 13.34
N LEU A 79 6.56 2.80 12.22
CA LEU A 79 6.42 4.25 12.20
C LEU A 79 5.03 4.73 12.67
N ARG A 80 4.12 3.81 13.01
CA ARG A 80 2.72 4.08 13.40
C ARG A 80 2.09 5.12 12.47
N VAL A 81 2.23 4.89 11.17
CA VAL A 81 1.72 5.80 10.14
C VAL A 81 0.19 5.77 10.12
N ILE A 82 -0.40 4.65 10.54
CA ILE A 82 -1.85 4.43 10.58
C ILE A 82 -2.44 5.13 11.82
N PRO A 83 -3.33 6.11 11.64
CA PRO A 83 -4.13 6.71 12.71
C PRO A 83 -4.92 5.66 13.50
N ALA A 84 -5.24 5.93 14.76
CA ALA A 84 -5.95 4.99 15.61
C ALA A 84 -7.36 4.68 15.07
N GLU A 85 -7.98 5.67 14.41
CA GLU A 85 -9.28 5.56 13.75
C GLU A 85 -9.24 4.54 12.59
N ASP A 86 -8.17 4.57 11.79
CA ASP A 86 -7.98 3.65 10.66
C ASP A 86 -7.68 2.22 11.13
N MET A 87 -7.00 2.06 12.28
CA MET A 87 -6.79 0.74 12.88
C MET A 87 -8.10 0.09 13.36
N ALA A 88 -9.07 0.87 13.82
CA ALA A 88 -10.39 0.37 14.23
C ALA A 88 -11.17 -0.16 13.03
N ILE A 89 -11.17 0.59 11.93
CA ILE A 89 -11.79 0.21 10.66
C ILE A 89 -11.12 -1.06 10.08
N GLY A 90 -9.78 -1.12 10.12
CA GLY A 90 -9.02 -2.30 9.69
C GLY A 90 -9.36 -3.57 10.49
N ARG A 91 -9.62 -3.44 11.79
CA ARG A 91 -10.07 -4.58 12.63
C ARG A 91 -11.47 -5.06 12.23
N GLU A 92 -12.39 -4.16 11.95
CA GLU A 92 -13.74 -4.54 11.49
C GLU A 92 -13.70 -5.27 10.14
N TYR A 93 -12.97 -4.74 9.16
CA TYR A 93 -12.80 -5.42 7.88
C TYR A 93 -12.05 -6.75 8.00
N GLY A 94 -11.03 -6.82 8.87
CA GLY A 94 -10.30 -8.05 9.17
C GLY A 94 -11.20 -9.13 9.76
N LEU A 95 -12.06 -8.77 10.71
CA LEU A 95 -13.04 -9.68 11.33
C LEU A 95 -14.07 -10.17 10.31
N LEU A 96 -14.55 -9.30 9.42
CA LEU A 96 -15.48 -9.67 8.34
C LEU A 96 -14.83 -10.60 7.30
N ALA A 97 -13.57 -10.34 6.92
CA ALA A 97 -12.81 -11.21 6.02
C ALA A 97 -12.56 -12.58 6.66
N LEU A 98 -12.15 -12.62 7.92
CA LEU A 98 -11.99 -13.86 8.70
C LEU A 98 -13.31 -14.64 8.82
N ALA A 99 -14.42 -13.96 9.10
CA ALA A 99 -15.73 -14.58 9.17
C ALA A 99 -16.15 -15.17 7.81
N LYS A 100 -15.85 -14.50 6.70
CA LYS A 100 -16.14 -14.97 5.33
C LYS A 100 -15.28 -16.17 4.94
N VAL A 101 -14.00 -16.17 5.28
CA VAL A 101 -13.08 -17.30 5.04
C VAL A 101 -13.48 -18.51 5.90
N ARG A 102 -13.80 -18.28 7.18
CA ARG A 102 -14.23 -19.33 8.11
C ARG A 102 -15.61 -19.89 7.76
N GLY A 103 -16.52 -19.07 7.23
CA GLY A 103 -17.83 -19.49 6.73
C GLY A 103 -17.76 -20.33 5.45
N ARG A 104 -16.77 -20.11 4.57
CA ARG A 104 -16.54 -20.97 3.40
C ARG A 104 -16.02 -22.36 3.78
N LEU A 105 -15.25 -22.47 4.87
CA LEU A 105 -14.79 -23.76 5.42
C LEU A 105 -15.92 -24.55 6.12
N ALA A 106 -17.01 -23.88 6.53
CA ALA A 106 -18.12 -24.48 7.25
C ALA A 106 -19.28 -24.98 6.36
N ARG A 107 -19.15 -24.95 5.03
CA ARG A 107 -20.07 -25.64 4.11
C ARG A 107 -19.49 -27.02 3.76
N PRO A 108 -19.74 -28.09 4.55
CA PRO A 108 -19.43 -29.43 4.11
C PRO A 108 -20.26 -29.72 2.86
N ALA A 109 -19.59 -30.28 1.85
CA ALA A 109 -20.19 -30.80 0.65
C ALA A 109 -21.37 -31.71 1.00
N ARG A 110 -22.59 -31.20 0.82
CA ARG A 110 -23.81 -32.01 0.80
C ARG A 110 -24.48 -31.76 -0.53
N GLN A 111 -24.11 -32.59 -1.50
CA GLN A 111 -25.00 -33.09 -2.54
C GLN A 111 -24.29 -34.27 -3.21
N LEU A 112 -24.77 -35.45 -2.80
CA LEU A 112 -24.71 -36.72 -3.52
C LEU A 112 -25.53 -36.60 -4.81
#